data_AF-A0A2V8XIN1-F1
#
_entry.id   AF-A0A2V8XIN1-F1
#
_cell.length_a   1.000
_cell.length_b   1.000
_cell.length_c   1.000
_cell.angle_alpha   90.00
_cell.angle_beta   90.00
_cell.angle_gamma   90.00
#
_symmetry.space_group_name_H-M   'P 1'
#
loop_
_entity.id
_entity.type
_entity.pdbx_description
1 polymer ?
#
loop_
_entity_poly.entity_id
_entity_poly.type
_entity_poly.pdbx_seq_one_letter_code
_entity_poly.pdbx_strand_id
1 'polypeptide(L)'
;MSALPSGSGAAARLAQQKPKARGFLHIVRHGAGPSAIYVVTYHRLEVVPGRGSSSDSPRPGARPKPALAEGAQALIELLERIGVDFHLREVRGALEDILRLGSANIPDLWLSDEEMIEKGLVES
;
A
#
# COMPACT_ATOMS: atom_id res chain seq x y z
N MET A 1 44.35 -32.28 6.97
CA MET A 1 43.07 -31.92 6.31
C MET A 1 41.94 -32.37 7.22
N SER A 2 41.18 -31.45 7.82
CA SER A 2 39.83 -31.66 8.41
C SER A 2 39.26 -30.33 8.93
N ALA A 3 38.00 -30.07 8.53
CA ALA A 3 36.90 -29.20 9.03
C ALA A 3 37.23 -27.99 9.95
N LEU A 4 36.64 -26.79 9.77
CA LEU A 4 35.22 -26.43 9.68
C LEU A 4 35.05 -25.07 8.95
N PRO A 5 34.00 -24.83 8.14
CA PRO A 5 33.57 -23.47 7.86
C PRO A 5 32.73 -22.97 9.05
N SER A 6 33.35 -22.16 9.91
CA SER A 6 32.62 -21.45 10.97
C SER A 6 31.58 -20.54 10.33
N GLY A 7 30.32 -20.93 10.48
CA GLY A 7 29.17 -20.12 10.14
C GLY A 7 29.19 -18.82 10.92
N SER A 8 29.29 -17.70 10.20
CA SER A 8 28.97 -16.38 10.73
C SER A 8 28.56 -15.50 9.55
N GLY A 9 27.27 -15.22 9.46
CA GLY A 9 26.69 -14.45 8.35
C GLY A 9 25.17 -14.56 8.23
N ALA A 10 24.52 -15.50 8.94
CA ALA A 10 23.06 -15.59 8.98
C ALA A 10 22.40 -14.51 9.86
N ALA A 11 23.15 -13.83 10.73
CA ALA A 11 22.62 -12.84 11.68
C ALA A 11 22.26 -11.48 11.04
N ALA A 12 22.69 -11.20 9.80
CA ALA A 12 22.35 -9.96 9.11
C ALA A 12 21.06 -10.04 8.26
N ARG A 13 20.47 -11.24 8.09
CA ARG A 13 19.23 -11.40 7.31
C ARG A 13 17.94 -11.21 8.12
N LEU A 14 18.07 -11.03 9.44
CA LEU A 14 17.01 -10.56 10.31
C LEU A 14 17.11 -9.04 10.44
N ALA A 15 17.23 -8.31 9.32
CA ALA A 15 16.72 -6.95 9.30
C ALA A 15 15.24 -7.11 9.65
N GLN A 16 14.90 -6.75 10.89
CA GLN A 16 13.58 -6.87 11.48
C GLN A 16 12.56 -6.40 10.46
N GLN A 17 11.95 -7.35 9.75
CA GLN A 17 10.87 -7.08 8.82
C GLN A 17 9.69 -6.73 9.71
N LYS A 18 9.66 -5.45 10.09
CA LYS A 18 8.53 -4.81 10.76
C LYS A 18 7.27 -5.31 10.08
N PRO A 19 6.26 -5.79 10.82
CA PRO A 19 5.14 -6.50 10.23
C PRO A 19 4.47 -5.60 9.20
N LYS A 20 4.74 -5.88 7.91
CA LYS A 20 4.13 -5.17 6.79
C LYS A 20 2.69 -5.64 6.70
N ALA A 21 1.74 -4.72 6.81
CA ALA A 21 0.35 -5.02 6.55
C ALA A 21 0.17 -5.14 5.05
N ARG A 22 -0.38 -6.28 4.62
CA ARG A 22 -0.82 -6.46 3.23
C ARG A 22 -2.06 -5.61 3.01
N GLY A 23 -2.16 -4.95 1.86
CA GLY A 23 -3.31 -4.12 1.53
C GLY A 23 -3.39 -3.77 0.05
N PHE A 24 -4.35 -2.90 -0.25
CA PHE A 24 -4.54 -2.33 -1.58
C PHE A 24 -4.93 -0.86 -1.45
N LEU A 25 -4.65 -0.07 -2.48
CA LEU A 25 -5.20 1.29 -2.60
C LEU A 25 -6.49 1.23 -3.40
N HIS A 26 -7.54 1.83 -2.86
CA HIS A 26 -8.74 2.15 -3.62
C HIS A 26 -8.65 3.61 -4.09
N ILE A 27 -8.80 3.83 -5.39
CA ILE A 27 -8.68 5.16 -5.99
C ILE A 27 -9.96 5.49 -6.72
N VAL A 28 -10.53 6.66 -6.42
CA VAL A 28 -11.74 7.19 -7.06
C VAL A 28 -11.44 8.57 -7.62
N ARG A 29 -11.82 8.80 -8.87
CA ARG A 29 -11.73 10.08 -9.56
C ARG A 29 -13.07 10.81 -9.48
N HIS A 30 -13.03 12.05 -9.02
CA HIS A 30 -14.13 13.00 -9.07
C HIS A 30 -13.85 14.06 -10.15
N GLY A 31 -14.82 14.27 -11.03
CA GLY A 31 -14.67 15.17 -12.18
C GLY A 31 -13.96 14.53 -13.38
N ALA A 32 -13.68 15.36 -14.38
CA ALA A 32 -13.06 14.96 -15.63
C ALA A 32 -12.05 16.03 -16.08
N GLY A 33 -11.09 15.62 -16.91
CA GLY A 33 -10.06 16.52 -17.42
C GLY A 33 -8.93 16.78 -16.42
N PRO A 34 -8.12 17.83 -16.65
CA PRO A 34 -6.88 18.07 -15.91
C PRO A 34 -7.09 18.45 -14.44
N SER A 35 -8.27 18.92 -14.06
CA SER A 35 -8.64 19.27 -12.68
C SER A 35 -9.39 18.16 -11.94
N ALA A 36 -9.37 16.93 -12.47
CA ALA A 36 -9.99 15.81 -11.79
C ALA A 36 -9.29 15.53 -10.45
N ILE A 37 -10.08 15.30 -9.40
CA ILE A 37 -9.57 15.02 -8.05
C ILE A 37 -9.58 13.52 -7.83
N TYR A 38 -8.45 12.96 -7.43
CA TYR A 38 -8.31 11.56 -7.06
C TYR A 38 -8.29 11.41 -5.55
N VAL A 39 -9.19 10.59 -5.03
CA VAL A 39 -9.26 10.19 -3.62
C VAL A 39 -8.62 8.82 -3.50
N VAL A 40 -7.51 8.76 -2.77
CA VAL A 40 -6.70 7.55 -2.57
C VAL A 40 -6.88 7.06 -1.14
N THR A 41 -7.46 5.88 -0.98
CA THR A 41 -7.74 5.27 0.33
C THR A 41 -7.00 3.95 0.44
N TYR A 42 -6.24 3.77 1.52
CA TYR A 42 -5.56 2.49 1.77
C TYR A 42 -6.45 1.55 2.58
N HIS A 43 -6.62 0.33 2.10
CA HIS A 43 -7.34 -0.74 2.77
C HIS A 43 -6.37 -1.84 3.20
N ARG A 44 -6.35 -2.14 4.50
CA ARG A 44 -5.63 -3.30 5.04
C ARG A 44 -6.40 -4.58 4.76
N LEU A 45 -5.70 -5.59 4.25
CA LEU A 45 -6.16 -6.97 4.22
C LEU A 45 -5.61 -7.62 5.49
N GLU A 46 -6.49 -7.94 6.45
CA GLU A 46 -6.05 -8.63 7.66
C GLU A 46 -5.44 -10.00 7.30
N VAL A 47 -4.20 -10.24 7.71
CA VAL A 47 -3.63 -11.59 7.70
C VAL A 47 -4.06 -12.26 9.00
N VAL A 48 -5.17 -12.99 8.96
CA VAL A 48 -5.59 -13.82 10.09
C VAL A 48 -5.07 -15.25 9.88
N PRO A 49 -4.01 -15.70 10.56
CA PRO A 49 -3.76 -17.12 10.66
C PRO A 49 -4.75 -17.71 11.66
N GLY A 50 -5.85 -18.27 11.15
CA GLY A 50 -6.54 -19.38 11.82
C GLY A 50 -7.79 -19.11 12.66
N ARG A 51 -8.50 -17.98 12.54
CA ARG A 51 -9.86 -17.88 13.14
C ARG A 51 -10.78 -16.98 12.34
N GLY A 52 -11.90 -17.53 11.90
CA GLY A 52 -13.00 -16.72 11.41
C GLY A 52 -13.44 -15.76 12.50
N SER A 53 -13.61 -14.49 12.14
CA SER A 53 -14.54 -13.62 12.84
C SER A 53 -15.10 -12.61 11.85
N SER A 54 -16.42 -12.60 11.83
CA SER A 54 -17.35 -11.63 11.27
C SER A 54 -16.89 -10.19 11.41
N SER A 55 -17.17 -9.41 10.35
CA SER A 55 -17.57 -8.00 10.36
C SER A 55 -17.04 -7.13 11.50
N ASP A 56 -16.22 -6.15 11.11
CA ASP A 56 -15.96 -4.90 11.82
C ASP A 56 -14.92 -4.97 12.94
N SER A 57 -13.64 -4.80 12.58
CA SER A 57 -12.62 -4.07 13.37
C SER A 57 -11.26 -4.09 12.64
N PRO A 58 -10.76 -2.94 12.14
CA PRO A 58 -9.32 -2.75 11.97
C PRO A 58 -8.66 -2.67 13.36
N ARG A 59 -7.34 -2.89 13.46
CA ARG A 59 -6.55 -2.61 14.68
C ARG A 59 -7.09 -1.40 15.48
N PRO A 60 -7.17 -1.46 16.82
CA PRO A 60 -7.59 -0.31 17.62
C PRO A 60 -6.58 0.83 17.44
N GLY A 61 -6.93 1.86 16.66
CA GLY A 61 -6.23 3.15 16.68
C GLY A 61 -6.17 3.91 15.36
N ALA A 62 -5.86 3.26 14.23
CA ALA A 62 -5.48 3.98 13.02
C ALA A 62 -6.62 3.98 11.98
N ARG A 63 -7.43 5.05 11.94
CA ARG A 63 -8.47 5.21 10.90
C ARG A 63 -7.79 5.50 9.55
N PRO A 64 -8.26 4.91 8.44
CA PRO A 64 -7.75 5.24 7.12
C PRO A 64 -8.01 6.72 6.83
N LYS A 65 -6.95 7.44 6.45
CA LYS A 65 -7.01 8.85 6.07
C LYS A 65 -6.90 8.93 4.55
N PRO A 66 -7.98 9.34 3.85
CA PRO A 66 -7.91 9.51 2.40
C PRO A 66 -6.89 10.57 2.02
N ALA A 67 -6.01 10.24 1.10
CA ALA A 67 -5.10 11.18 0.47
C ALA A 67 -5.75 11.75 -0.79
N LEU A 68 -5.56 13.05 -1.04
CA LEU A 68 -6.10 13.73 -2.22
C LEU A 68 -4.97 14.05 -3.19
N ALA A 69 -5.25 13.89 -4.48
CA ALA A 69 -4.39 14.32 -5.57
C ALA A 69 -5.20 15.04 -6.64
N GLU A 70 -4.81 16.26 -6.99
CA GLU A 70 -5.46 17.05 -8.05
C GLU A 70 -4.72 16.86 -9.38
N GLY A 71 -5.40 16.28 -10.35
CA GLY A 71 -4.82 15.95 -11.66
C GLY A 71 -4.02 14.65 -11.65
N ALA A 72 -3.81 14.10 -12.86
CA ALA A 72 -3.12 12.82 -13.05
C ALA A 72 -1.66 12.86 -12.58
N GLN A 73 -0.98 14.00 -12.74
CA GLN A 73 0.40 14.17 -12.32
C GLN A 73 0.56 14.05 -10.80
N ALA A 74 -0.26 14.77 -10.02
CA ALA A 74 -0.24 14.69 -8.57
C ALA A 74 -0.59 13.28 -8.07
N LEU A 75 -1.46 12.55 -8.80
CA LEU A 75 -1.77 11.16 -8.47
C LEU A 75 -0.52 10.28 -8.63
N ILE A 76 0.20 10.40 -9.75
CA ILE A 76 1.41 9.61 -10.00
C ILE A 76 2.46 9.89 -8.91
N GLU A 77 2.72 11.15 -8.60
CA GLU A 77 3.66 11.56 -7.55
C GLU A 77 3.27 11.01 -6.17
N LEU A 78 1.97 11.03 -5.85
CA LEU A 78 1.44 10.43 -4.61
C LEU A 78 1.70 8.92 -4.57
N LEU A 79 1.45 8.20 -5.67
CA LEU A 79 1.65 6.75 -5.75
C LEU A 79 3.14 6.37 -5.69
N GLU A 80 4.03 7.15 -6.32
CA GLU A 80 5.48 7.01 -6.20
C GLU A 80 5.93 7.20 -4.75
N ARG A 81 5.45 8.25 -4.07
CA ARG A 81 5.74 8.47 -2.65
C ARG A 81 5.22 7.35 -1.76
N ILE A 82 4.07 6.75 -2.11
CA ILE A 82 3.54 5.58 -1.41
C ILE A 82 4.43 4.35 -1.63
N GLY A 83 5.12 4.27 -2.76
CA GLY A 83 5.99 3.14 -3.14
C GLY A 83 5.28 2.12 -4.01
N VAL A 84 4.30 2.56 -4.80
CA VAL A 84 3.62 1.72 -5.79
C VAL A 84 4.59 1.37 -6.92
N ASP A 85 4.68 0.08 -7.27
CA ASP A 85 5.53 -0.38 -8.38
C ASP A 85 4.77 -0.37 -9.71
N PHE A 86 5.06 0.64 -10.54
CA PHE A 86 4.49 0.79 -11.88
C PHE A 86 4.98 -0.26 -12.90
N HIS A 87 5.98 -1.08 -12.57
CA HIS A 87 6.42 -2.18 -13.44
C HIS A 87 5.45 -3.38 -13.39
N LEU A 88 4.61 -3.46 -12.36
CA LEU A 88 3.58 -4.49 -12.26
C LEU A 88 2.47 -4.24 -13.28
N ARG A 89 2.09 -5.30 -13.98
CA ARG A 89 1.07 -5.21 -15.05
C ARG A 89 -0.29 -4.84 -14.48
N GLU A 90 -0.59 -5.36 -13.30
CA GLU A 90 -1.81 -5.13 -12.53
C GLU A 90 -1.94 -3.65 -12.14
N VAL A 91 -0.84 -3.03 -11.72
CA VAL A 91 -0.80 -1.61 -11.37
C VAL A 91 -1.03 -0.74 -12.60
N ARG A 92 -0.38 -1.05 -13.73
CA ARG A 92 -0.62 -0.33 -15.00
C ARG A 92 -2.07 -0.46 -15.46
N GLY A 93 -2.64 -1.66 -15.41
CA GLY A 93 -4.04 -1.89 -15.74
C GLY A 93 -4.99 -1.10 -14.84
N ALA A 94 -4.73 -1.07 -13.53
CA ALA A 94 -5.51 -0.28 -12.58
C ALA A 94 -5.43 1.23 -12.87
N LEU A 95 -4.27 1.75 -13.27
CA LEU A 95 -4.12 3.15 -13.66
C LEU A 95 -4.91 3.49 -14.92
N GLU A 96 -4.86 2.61 -15.94
CA GLU A 96 -5.68 2.76 -17.14
C GLU A 96 -7.18 2.75 -16.79
N ASP A 97 -7.62 1.87 -15.89
CA ASP A 97 -9.00 1.81 -15.42
C ASP A 97 -9.39 3.06 -14.59
N ILE A 98 -8.50 3.61 -13.77
CA ILE A 98 -8.75 4.89 -13.09
C ILE A 98 -8.94 6.02 -14.09
N LEU A 99 -8.10 6.09 -15.13
CA LEU A 99 -8.19 7.13 -16.15
C LEU A 99 -9.40 6.94 -17.08
N ARG A 100 -9.83 5.71 -17.33
CA ARG A 100 -10.95 5.39 -18.24
C ARG A 100 -12.30 5.36 -17.53
N LEU A 101 -12.40 4.61 -16.43
CA LEU A 101 -13.62 4.32 -15.69
C LEU A 101 -13.79 5.21 -14.46
N GLY A 102 -12.75 5.92 -14.04
CA GLY A 102 -12.80 6.80 -12.88
C GLY A 102 -12.60 6.12 -11.54
N SER A 103 -12.35 4.81 -11.49
CA SER A 103 -11.93 4.14 -10.24
C SER A 103 -11.26 2.80 -10.50
N ALA A 104 -10.33 2.40 -9.63
CA ALA A 104 -9.79 1.05 -9.59
C ALA A 104 -9.12 0.76 -8.24
N ASN A 105 -8.72 -0.50 -8.07
CA ASN A 105 -7.92 -0.95 -6.94
C ASN A 105 -6.49 -1.26 -7.41
N ILE A 106 -5.50 -0.71 -6.72
CA ILE A 106 -4.09 -1.04 -6.92
C ILE A 106 -3.69 -2.09 -5.87
N PRO A 107 -3.45 -3.35 -6.26
CA PRO A 107 -3.19 -4.45 -5.33
C PRO A 107 -1.74 -4.47 -4.81
N ASP A 108 -1.50 -5.38 -3.86
CA ASP A 108 -0.19 -5.87 -3.39
C ASP A 108 0.75 -4.80 -2.82
N LEU A 109 0.21 -3.90 -2.01
CA LEU A 109 1.00 -3.00 -1.19
C LEU A 109 1.29 -3.62 0.17
N TRP A 110 2.55 -3.51 0.56
CA TRP A 110 3.08 -4.03 1.82
C TRP A 110 3.68 -2.86 2.61
N LEU A 111 2.84 -2.23 3.44
CA LEU A 111 3.22 -1.07 4.24
C LEU A 111 3.16 -1.42 5.72
N SER A 112 4.20 -1.07 6.46
CA SER A 112 4.19 -1.06 7.93
C SER A 112 3.33 0.08 8.46
N ASP A 113 2.95 0.01 9.74
CA ASP A 113 2.17 1.06 10.41
C ASP A 113 2.88 2.41 10.33
N GLU A 114 4.20 2.44 10.51
CA GLU A 114 4.99 3.66 10.45
C GLU A 114 5.08 4.21 9.03
N GLU A 115 5.24 3.35 8.02
CA GLU A 115 5.18 3.80 6.61
C GLU A 115 3.80 4.37 6.28
N MET A 116 2.72 3.80 6.81
CA MET A 116 1.37 4.32 6.60
C MET A 116 1.16 5.69 7.27
N ILE A 117 1.73 5.91 8.46
CA ILE A 117 1.69 7.21 9.15
C ILE A 117 2.54 8.24 8.39
N GLU A 118 3.77 7.89 8.02
CA GLU A 118 4.68 8.76 7.25
C GLU A 118 4.08 9.18 5.90
N LYS A 119 3.40 8.24 5.22
CA LYS A 119 2.73 8.48 3.93
C LYS A 119 1.36 9.15 4.08
N GLY A 120 0.91 9.41 5.31
CA GLY A 120 -0.36 10.08 5.61
C GLY A 120 -1.61 9.26 5.28
N LEU A 121 -1.49 7.94 5.21
CA LEU A 121 -2.57 7.00 4.84
C LEU A 121 -3.44 6.59 6.03
N VAL A 122 -3.00 6.90 7.26
CA VAL A 122 -3.76 6.70 8.49
C VAL A 122 -3.62 7.88 9.44
N GLU A 123 -4.58 8.05 10.33
CA GLU A 123 -4.50 9.02 11.44
C GLU A 123 -3.41 8.60 12.46
N SER A 124 -2.64 9.59 12.96
CA SER A 124 -1.60 9.42 13.98
C SER A 124 -2.15 9.34 15.39
#